data_AF-G1SEC1-F1
#
_entry.id   AF-G1SEC1-F1
#
_cell.length_a   1.000
_cell.length_b   1.000
_cell.length_c   1.000
_cell.angle_alpha   90.00
_cell.angle_beta   90.00
_cell.angle_gamma   90.00
#
_symmetry.space_group_name_H-M   'P 1'
#
loop_
_entity.id
_entity.type
_entity.pdbx_description
1 polymer ?
#
loop_
_entity_poly.entity_id
_entity_poly.type
_entity_poly.pdbx_seq_one_letter_code
_entity_poly.pdbx_strand_id
1 'polypeptide(L)'
;GSGRAAGAAEGKVVCSSLELAQVLPPDTLPNRTVTLILSNNKISELKNGSFSGLSLLERLDLRNNLISSIDPGAFWGLSSLKRLDLTNNRIGCLNADIFRGLTNLVRLNLSGNLFSSLSQGTFDYLGSLRSLEFQTEYLLCDCNILWMHRWVKERNVTVRDTRCVYPKSLQAQPVTGVKQELLTCDPPLELPSFYMSPSHRQVVFEGDSLPFQCMASYIDQDMQVLWYQDGRIVETDESQGIFVEKNMIHNCSLIASALTISNIQAGSTGNWGCHVQTKRGNNTRTVDIVVLESSAQYCPPERVVNNKGDFRWPRTLAGITAYLQCTRNTHGSGIYPGSPQDERKAWRRCDRGGFWADDDYSRCQYANDVTRVLYMFNQMPLNLTNAVATARQLLAYTVEAANFSDKMDVIFVAEMIEKFGRFTKEEKSKELGDVMVDIASNIMLADERVLWLAQREAKACSRIVQCLQRIATYRLANGAHVYSTYSPNIALEAYVIKAAGFTGVTCTVFQKVASSDRTALSDYGRRDPDGNLDKQLSFKCNVSNTFSSLALKVCCILSSFKTTYS
;
A
#
# COMPACT_ATOMS: atom_id res chain seq x y z
N GLY A 1 -43.47 -10.08 0.11
CA GLY A 1 -43.97 -11.38 -0.36
C GLY A 1 -42.99 -12.47 0.02
N SER A 2 -43.50 -13.56 0.61
CA SER A 2 -42.85 -14.80 1.08
C SER A 2 -41.69 -14.68 2.08
N GLY A 3 -42.05 -14.68 3.36
CA GLY A 3 -41.15 -15.02 4.45
C GLY A 3 -40.81 -16.52 4.44
N ARG A 4 -39.54 -16.83 4.69
CA ARG A 4 -39.10 -18.10 5.27
C ARG A 4 -38.75 -17.83 6.73
N ALA A 5 -39.72 -18.07 7.61
CA ALA A 5 -39.50 -18.20 9.03
C ALA A 5 -38.70 -19.48 9.27
N ALA A 6 -37.38 -19.33 9.48
CA ALA A 6 -36.56 -20.36 10.10
C ALA A 6 -36.68 -20.19 11.62
N GLY A 7 -37.10 -21.26 12.31
CA GLY A 7 -37.50 -21.24 13.71
C GLY A 7 -36.54 -20.49 14.63
N ALA A 8 -37.09 -19.49 15.34
CA ALA A 8 -36.43 -18.88 16.48
C ALA A 8 -36.32 -19.94 17.59
N ALA A 9 -35.13 -20.55 17.71
CA ALA A 9 -34.80 -21.31 18.90
C ALA A 9 -34.89 -20.36 20.11
N GLU A 10 -35.74 -20.70 21.07
CA GLU A 10 -36.04 -19.90 22.25
C GLU A 10 -34.74 -19.40 22.93
N GLY A 11 -34.59 -18.08 23.05
CA GLY A 11 -33.49 -17.45 23.78
C GLY A 11 -32.14 -17.33 23.06
N LYS A 12 -32.04 -17.52 21.73
CA LYS A 12 -30.78 -17.28 20.99
C LYS A 12 -30.70 -15.85 20.44
N VAL A 13 -29.62 -15.13 20.78
CA VAL A 13 -29.30 -13.78 20.28
C VAL A 13 -27.97 -13.84 19.51
N VAL A 14 -27.96 -13.28 18.29
CA VAL A 14 -26.79 -13.28 17.40
C VAL A 14 -26.49 -11.85 16.95
N CYS A 15 -25.29 -11.40 17.28
CA CYS A 15 -24.76 -10.06 17.02
C CYS A 15 -23.34 -10.19 16.43
N SER A 16 -23.19 -10.91 15.32
CA SER A 16 -21.90 -11.16 14.67
C SER A 16 -21.63 -10.20 13.52
N SER A 17 -20.37 -9.80 13.30
CA SER A 17 -19.96 -8.96 12.15
C SER A 17 -20.65 -7.59 12.10
N LEU A 18 -20.92 -7.01 13.26
CA LEU A 18 -21.58 -5.70 13.42
C LEU A 18 -20.61 -4.57 13.78
N GLU A 19 -19.30 -4.86 13.78
CA GLU A 19 -18.23 -3.93 14.17
C GLU A 19 -18.36 -3.35 15.58
N LEU A 20 -19.02 -4.05 16.50
CA LEU A 20 -19.21 -3.58 17.88
C LEU A 20 -17.86 -3.35 18.56
N ALA A 21 -17.64 -2.16 19.09
CA ALA A 21 -16.43 -1.82 19.84
C ALA A 21 -16.50 -2.24 21.32
N GLN A 22 -17.70 -2.43 21.86
CA GLN A 22 -17.96 -2.80 23.26
C GLN A 22 -19.17 -3.76 23.33
N VAL A 23 -19.30 -4.47 24.45
CA VAL A 23 -20.50 -5.27 24.75
C VAL A 23 -21.70 -4.33 24.90
N LEU A 24 -22.84 -4.72 24.34
CA LEU A 24 -24.09 -3.95 24.47
C LEU A 24 -24.51 -3.89 25.96
N PRO A 25 -25.11 -2.78 26.42
CA PRO A 25 -25.60 -2.68 27.80
C PRO A 25 -26.53 -3.84 28.14
N PRO A 26 -26.45 -4.44 29.34
CA PRO A 26 -27.21 -5.64 29.68
C PRO A 26 -28.73 -5.47 29.53
N ASP A 27 -29.26 -4.27 29.78
CA ASP A 27 -30.68 -3.93 29.64
C ASP A 27 -31.22 -4.07 28.21
N THR A 28 -30.34 -4.05 27.20
CA THR A 28 -30.71 -4.22 25.80
C THR A 28 -30.86 -5.69 25.40
N LEU A 29 -30.33 -6.61 26.19
CA LEU A 29 -30.38 -8.04 25.92
C LEU A 29 -31.57 -8.67 26.65
N PRO A 30 -32.37 -9.53 25.99
CA PRO A 30 -33.47 -10.22 26.66
C PRO A 30 -32.96 -11.06 27.84
N ASN A 31 -33.54 -10.90 29.02
CA ASN A 31 -33.19 -11.68 30.21
C ASN A 31 -33.35 -13.21 30.03
N ARG A 32 -34.20 -13.64 29.10
CA ARG A 32 -34.41 -15.04 28.69
C ARG A 32 -33.36 -15.57 27.69
N THR A 33 -32.28 -14.84 27.46
CA THR A 33 -31.24 -15.25 26.50
C THR A 33 -30.45 -16.44 27.07
N VAL A 34 -30.44 -17.54 26.32
CA VAL A 34 -29.74 -18.80 26.61
C VAL A 34 -28.45 -18.91 25.79
N THR A 35 -28.42 -18.34 24.58
CA THR A 35 -27.23 -18.33 23.72
C THR A 35 -26.97 -16.93 23.19
N LEU A 36 -25.77 -16.40 23.43
CA LEU A 36 -25.33 -15.10 22.95
C LEU A 36 -24.10 -15.27 22.06
N ILE A 37 -24.19 -14.80 20.81
CA ILE A 37 -23.10 -14.84 19.84
C ILE A 37 -22.68 -13.42 19.51
N LEU A 38 -21.46 -13.05 19.85
CA LEU A 38 -20.82 -11.74 19.65
C LEU A 38 -19.54 -11.85 18.82
N SER A 39 -19.44 -12.88 17.98
CA SER A 39 -18.25 -13.19 17.21
C SER A 39 -17.97 -12.24 16.05
N ASN A 40 -16.70 -12.10 15.66
CA ASN A 40 -16.27 -11.24 14.54
C ASN A 40 -16.65 -9.75 14.72
N ASN A 41 -16.48 -9.20 15.91
CA ASN A 41 -16.66 -7.76 16.18
C ASN A 41 -15.29 -7.11 16.51
N LYS A 42 -15.31 -5.88 17.03
CA LYS A 42 -14.13 -5.09 17.40
C LYS A 42 -14.06 -4.87 18.91
N ILE A 43 -14.64 -5.77 19.71
CA ILE A 43 -14.71 -5.62 21.17
C ILE A 43 -13.30 -5.73 21.75
N SER A 44 -12.84 -4.71 22.47
CA SER A 44 -11.47 -4.65 23.01
C SER A 44 -11.38 -4.93 24.51
N GLU A 45 -12.47 -4.74 25.25
CA GLU A 45 -12.50 -4.84 26.71
C GLU A 45 -13.80 -5.48 27.19
N LEU A 46 -13.72 -6.27 28.27
CA LEU A 46 -14.87 -6.76 29.02
C LEU A 46 -14.84 -6.17 30.43
N LYS A 47 -15.81 -5.30 30.74
CA LYS A 47 -15.93 -4.63 32.04
C LYS A 47 -16.67 -5.48 33.05
N ASN A 48 -16.47 -5.19 34.33
CA ASN A 48 -17.25 -5.79 35.41
C ASN A 48 -18.77 -5.66 35.14
N GLY A 49 -19.50 -6.78 35.22
CA GLY A 49 -20.95 -6.80 34.99
C GLY A 49 -21.38 -6.63 33.53
N SER A 50 -20.49 -6.79 32.54
CA SER A 50 -20.82 -6.70 31.10
C SER A 50 -21.99 -7.59 30.67
N PHE A 51 -22.26 -8.66 31.41
CA PHE A 51 -23.35 -9.61 31.14
C PHE A 51 -24.32 -9.78 32.33
N SER A 52 -24.41 -8.76 33.18
CA SER A 52 -25.34 -8.70 34.32
C SER A 52 -26.78 -9.04 33.90
N GLY A 53 -27.53 -9.76 34.73
CA GLY A 53 -28.94 -10.09 34.46
C GLY A 53 -29.17 -11.24 33.47
N LEU A 54 -28.14 -11.74 32.77
CA LEU A 54 -28.24 -12.90 31.87
C LEU A 54 -28.01 -14.23 32.60
N SER A 55 -28.73 -14.46 33.70
CA SER A 55 -28.53 -15.63 34.57
C SER A 55 -28.82 -16.98 33.91
N LEU A 56 -29.65 -16.99 32.85
CA LEU A 56 -30.03 -18.17 32.08
C LEU A 56 -29.07 -18.48 30.91
N LEU A 57 -28.05 -17.64 30.69
CA LEU A 57 -27.14 -17.80 29.56
C LEU A 57 -26.29 -19.07 29.72
N GLU A 58 -26.38 -20.00 28.77
CA GLU A 58 -25.63 -21.26 28.75
C GLU A 58 -24.45 -21.24 27.80
N ARG A 59 -24.51 -20.44 26.72
CA ARG A 59 -23.45 -20.32 25.71
C ARG A 59 -23.13 -18.86 25.40
N LEU A 60 -21.86 -18.50 25.55
CA LEU A 60 -21.31 -17.20 25.16
C LEU A 60 -20.17 -17.40 24.15
N ASP A 61 -20.30 -16.75 23.00
CA ASP A 61 -19.35 -16.84 21.90
C ASP A 61 -18.76 -15.47 21.56
N LEU A 62 -17.49 -15.25 21.89
CA LEU A 62 -16.75 -14.00 21.74
C LEU A 62 -15.54 -14.16 20.80
N ARG A 63 -15.53 -15.20 19.96
CA ARG A 63 -14.40 -15.49 19.07
C ARG A 63 -14.12 -14.35 18.08
N ASN A 64 -12.87 -14.23 17.63
CA ASN A 64 -12.42 -13.25 16.64
C ASN A 64 -12.84 -11.82 17.01
N ASN A 65 -12.49 -11.39 18.22
CA ASN A 65 -12.61 -10.00 18.67
C ASN A 65 -11.21 -9.44 18.96
N LEU A 66 -11.13 -8.27 19.59
CA LEU A 66 -9.87 -7.61 19.94
C LEU A 66 -9.64 -7.58 21.46
N ILE A 67 -10.27 -8.49 22.20
CA ILE A 67 -10.31 -8.44 23.68
C ILE A 67 -8.90 -8.62 24.22
N SER A 68 -8.36 -7.58 24.85
CA SER A 68 -7.04 -7.62 25.50
C SER A 68 -7.12 -7.49 27.02
N SER A 69 -8.21 -6.92 27.54
CA SER A 69 -8.46 -6.74 28.98
C SER A 69 -9.81 -7.33 29.37
N ILE A 70 -9.83 -8.06 30.49
CA ILE A 70 -11.02 -8.61 31.11
C ILE A 70 -10.97 -8.23 32.59
N ASP A 71 -11.90 -7.40 33.03
CA ASP A 71 -11.98 -6.98 34.43
C ASP A 71 -12.38 -8.16 35.34
N PRO A 72 -11.90 -8.19 36.59
CA PRO A 72 -12.45 -9.08 37.61
C PRO A 72 -13.98 -8.92 37.70
N GLY A 73 -14.71 -10.03 37.61
CA GLY A 73 -16.17 -10.01 37.62
C GLY A 73 -16.84 -9.65 36.29
N ALA A 74 -16.10 -9.58 35.17
CA ALA A 74 -16.70 -9.36 33.85
C ALA A 74 -17.80 -10.39 33.49
N PHE A 75 -17.68 -11.62 33.97
CA PHE A 75 -18.65 -12.70 33.79
C PHE A 75 -19.59 -12.90 34.98
N TRP A 76 -19.63 -11.97 35.93
CA TRP A 76 -20.47 -12.11 37.11
C TRP A 76 -21.96 -12.10 36.74
N GLY A 77 -22.73 -12.99 37.37
CA GLY A 77 -24.16 -13.20 37.08
C GLY A 77 -24.44 -14.34 36.10
N LEU A 78 -23.44 -14.81 35.36
CA LEU A 78 -23.55 -15.91 34.39
C LEU A 78 -23.54 -17.31 35.04
N SER A 79 -24.38 -17.51 36.04
CA SER A 79 -24.42 -18.73 36.85
C SER A 79 -24.77 -20.01 36.06
N SER A 80 -25.52 -19.91 34.96
CA SER A 80 -25.87 -21.07 34.12
C SER A 80 -24.89 -21.34 32.97
N LEU A 81 -23.81 -20.56 32.84
CA LEU A 81 -22.94 -20.63 31.67
C LEU A 81 -22.19 -21.95 31.62
N LYS A 82 -22.36 -22.70 30.53
CA LYS A 82 -21.74 -24.00 30.29
C LYS A 82 -20.61 -23.92 29.27
N ARG A 83 -20.66 -22.97 28.33
CA ARG A 83 -19.69 -22.85 27.22
C ARG A 83 -19.27 -21.40 27.01
N LEU A 84 -17.97 -21.16 27.10
CA LEU A 84 -17.34 -19.87 26.83
C LEU A 84 -16.26 -20.05 25.76
N ASP A 85 -16.38 -19.27 24.69
CA ASP A 85 -15.45 -19.27 23.57
C ASP A 85 -14.83 -17.87 23.42
N LEU A 86 -13.52 -17.76 23.69
CA LEU A 86 -12.69 -16.55 23.59
C LEU A 86 -11.58 -16.73 22.54
N THR A 87 -11.76 -17.66 21.59
CA THR A 87 -10.75 -17.98 20.58
C THR A 87 -10.38 -16.77 19.71
N ASN A 88 -9.11 -16.64 19.35
CA ASN A 88 -8.57 -15.55 18.50
C ASN A 88 -8.93 -14.15 19.03
N ASN A 89 -8.52 -13.88 20.26
CA ASN A 89 -8.56 -12.56 20.88
C ASN A 89 -7.11 -12.09 21.17
N ARG A 90 -6.94 -11.05 21.97
CA ARG A 90 -5.64 -10.46 22.32
C ARG A 90 -5.32 -10.57 23.81
N ILE A 91 -5.85 -11.60 24.48
CA ILE A 91 -5.71 -11.77 25.93
C ILE A 91 -4.26 -12.15 26.23
N GLY A 92 -3.54 -11.26 26.90
CA GLY A 92 -2.13 -11.46 27.26
C GLY A 92 -1.90 -12.04 28.65
N CYS A 93 -2.87 -11.89 29.55
CA CYS A 93 -2.78 -12.37 30.93
C CYS A 93 -4.13 -12.89 31.43
N LEU A 94 -4.06 -13.93 32.26
CA LEU A 94 -5.21 -14.54 32.92
C LEU A 94 -4.92 -14.62 34.41
N ASN A 95 -5.89 -14.21 35.21
CA ASN A 95 -5.92 -14.38 36.65
C ASN A 95 -7.17 -15.17 37.05
N ALA A 96 -7.19 -15.67 38.29
CA ALA A 96 -8.32 -16.46 38.79
C ALA A 96 -9.63 -15.63 38.80
N ASP A 97 -9.55 -14.36 39.21
CA ASP A 97 -10.73 -13.52 39.45
C ASP A 97 -11.52 -13.16 38.19
N ILE A 98 -10.90 -13.23 37.01
CA ILE A 98 -11.59 -13.12 35.72
C ILE A 98 -12.71 -14.17 35.60
N PHE A 99 -12.46 -15.41 36.02
CA PHE A 99 -13.40 -16.52 35.89
C PHE A 99 -14.34 -16.67 37.09
N ARG A 100 -14.33 -15.71 38.02
CA ARG A 100 -15.15 -15.75 39.22
C ARG A 100 -16.65 -15.78 38.84
N GLY A 101 -17.38 -16.71 39.47
CA GLY A 101 -18.82 -16.90 39.25
C GLY A 101 -19.18 -17.90 38.14
N LEU A 102 -18.20 -18.39 37.36
CA LEU A 102 -18.41 -19.39 36.30
C LEU A 102 -18.34 -20.84 36.82
N THR A 103 -19.05 -21.13 37.91
CA THR A 103 -18.97 -22.43 38.61
C THR A 103 -19.52 -23.61 37.81
N ASN A 104 -20.45 -23.35 36.88
CA ASN A 104 -21.09 -24.35 36.01
C ASN A 104 -20.45 -24.46 34.61
N LEU A 105 -19.33 -23.75 34.37
CA LEU A 105 -18.67 -23.78 33.07
C LEU A 105 -18.10 -25.16 32.79
N VAL A 106 -18.50 -25.76 31.67
CA VAL A 106 -18.09 -27.11 31.25
C VAL A 106 -16.99 -27.05 30.20
N ARG A 107 -17.05 -26.06 29.28
CA ARG A 107 -16.09 -25.90 28.19
C ARG A 107 -15.58 -24.47 28.11
N LEU A 108 -14.27 -24.33 28.08
CA LEU A 108 -13.56 -23.06 27.90
C LEU A 108 -12.58 -23.18 26.72
N ASN A 109 -12.69 -22.25 25.77
CA ASN A 109 -11.72 -22.11 24.69
C ASN A 109 -11.02 -20.75 24.74
N LEU A 110 -9.70 -20.78 24.88
CA LEU A 110 -8.78 -19.64 24.97
C LEU A 110 -7.73 -19.67 23.84
N SER A 111 -7.89 -20.55 22.85
CA SER A 111 -6.89 -20.73 21.77
C SER A 111 -6.70 -19.45 20.93
N GLY A 112 -5.49 -19.22 20.41
CA GLY A 112 -5.18 -18.06 19.57
C GLY A 112 -5.12 -16.73 20.33
N ASN A 113 -4.81 -16.75 21.62
CA ASN A 113 -4.54 -15.55 22.43
C ASN A 113 -3.02 -15.31 22.61
N LEU A 114 -2.64 -14.33 23.43
CA LEU A 114 -1.26 -13.81 23.51
C LEU A 114 -0.52 -14.18 24.80
N PHE A 115 -1.16 -14.86 25.75
CA PHE A 115 -0.50 -15.30 26.97
C PHE A 115 0.57 -16.36 26.68
N SER A 116 1.68 -16.30 27.43
CA SER A 116 2.80 -17.24 27.34
C SER A 116 2.79 -18.27 28.48
N SER A 117 2.24 -17.92 29.63
CA SER A 117 2.15 -18.77 30.83
C SER A 117 0.79 -18.67 31.50
N LEU A 118 0.47 -19.63 32.37
CA LEU A 118 -0.74 -19.65 33.17
C LEU A 118 -0.36 -19.70 34.65
N SER A 119 -0.74 -18.67 35.41
CA SER A 119 -0.44 -18.60 36.84
C SER A 119 -1.22 -19.65 37.64
N GLN A 120 -0.64 -20.11 38.75
CA GLN A 120 -1.31 -21.07 39.62
C GLN A 120 -2.65 -20.52 40.10
N GLY A 121 -3.68 -21.36 40.02
CA GLY A 121 -5.03 -21.01 40.48
C GLY A 121 -5.88 -20.27 39.44
N THR A 122 -5.36 -20.00 38.24
CA THR A 122 -6.13 -19.34 37.15
C THR A 122 -7.51 -19.97 36.91
N PHE A 123 -7.67 -21.29 37.13
CA PHE A 123 -8.92 -22.01 36.89
C PHE A 123 -9.65 -22.47 38.17
N ASP A 124 -9.28 -21.97 39.36
CA ASP A 124 -9.82 -22.49 40.63
C ASP A 124 -11.32 -22.28 40.80
N TYR A 125 -11.87 -21.20 40.24
CA TYR A 125 -13.32 -20.94 40.28
C TYR A 125 -14.13 -21.81 39.29
N LEU A 126 -13.48 -22.53 38.37
CA LEU A 126 -14.12 -23.33 37.32
C LEU A 126 -14.41 -24.77 37.79
N GLY A 127 -15.22 -24.91 38.85
CA GLY A 127 -15.44 -26.21 39.52
C GLY A 127 -16.03 -27.33 38.64
N SER A 128 -16.79 -26.98 37.60
CA SER A 128 -17.45 -27.93 36.69
C SER A 128 -16.73 -28.16 35.36
N LEU A 129 -15.52 -27.61 35.18
CA LEU A 129 -14.84 -27.69 33.90
C LEU A 129 -14.55 -29.15 33.51
N ARG A 130 -14.74 -29.45 32.22
CA ARG A 130 -14.48 -30.76 31.63
C ARG A 130 -13.64 -30.69 30.38
N SER A 131 -13.70 -29.58 29.63
CA SER A 131 -12.93 -29.40 28.40
C SER A 131 -12.24 -28.04 28.41
N LEU A 132 -10.94 -28.04 28.15
CA LEU A 132 -10.12 -26.85 28.09
C LEU A 132 -9.28 -26.86 26.80
N GLU A 133 -9.31 -25.75 26.06
CA GLU A 133 -8.48 -25.50 24.88
C GLU A 133 -7.78 -24.16 25.09
N PHE A 134 -6.46 -24.11 24.93
CA PHE A 134 -5.67 -22.90 25.21
C PHE A 134 -4.41 -22.81 24.36
N GLN A 135 -4.43 -23.38 23.15
CA GLN A 135 -3.27 -23.35 22.25
C GLN A 135 -2.91 -21.90 21.89
N THR A 136 -1.65 -21.54 22.08
CA THR A 136 -1.10 -20.20 21.76
C THR A 136 0.26 -20.37 21.09
N GLU A 137 0.65 -19.43 20.24
CA GLU A 137 1.97 -19.40 19.61
C GLU A 137 3.09 -19.06 20.60
N TYR A 138 2.75 -18.65 21.82
CA TYR A 138 3.71 -18.20 22.83
C TYR A 138 3.82 -19.14 24.02
N LEU A 139 3.16 -20.31 23.98
CA LEU A 139 3.04 -21.19 25.15
C LEU A 139 4.41 -21.71 25.63
N LEU A 140 4.77 -21.33 26.85
CA LEU A 140 5.94 -21.81 27.57
C LEU A 140 5.56 -22.93 28.54
N CYS A 141 6.10 -24.11 28.31
CA CYS A 141 5.95 -25.28 29.17
C CYS A 141 7.15 -25.39 30.11
N ASP A 142 7.09 -24.67 31.23
CA ASP A 142 8.09 -24.67 32.29
C ASP A 142 7.45 -25.01 33.64
N CYS A 143 8.13 -24.70 34.75
CA CYS A 143 7.59 -24.97 36.08
C CYS A 143 6.25 -24.26 36.37
N ASN A 144 5.92 -23.16 35.68
CA ASN A 144 4.68 -22.42 35.89
C ASN A 144 3.45 -23.17 35.39
N ILE A 145 3.59 -24.16 34.50
CA ILE A 145 2.46 -24.99 34.06
C ILE A 145 2.34 -26.30 34.86
N LEU A 146 3.25 -26.55 35.81
CA LEU A 146 3.28 -27.80 36.59
C LEU A 146 2.01 -27.98 37.44
N TRP A 147 1.47 -26.91 38.01
CA TRP A 147 0.21 -26.96 38.77
C TRP A 147 -0.94 -27.46 37.90
N MET A 148 -0.97 -27.04 36.62
CA MET A 148 -2.03 -27.39 35.68
C MET A 148 -2.01 -28.90 35.40
N HIS A 149 -0.85 -29.54 35.32
CA HIS A 149 -0.76 -31.00 35.19
C HIS A 149 -1.44 -31.75 36.35
N ARG A 150 -1.26 -31.27 37.58
CA ARG A 150 -1.91 -31.87 38.76
C ARG A 150 -3.41 -31.61 38.74
N TRP A 151 -3.79 -30.36 38.50
CA TRP A 151 -5.19 -29.93 38.43
C TRP A 151 -5.99 -30.69 37.37
N VAL A 152 -5.43 -30.88 36.16
CA VAL A 152 -6.05 -31.64 35.06
C VAL A 152 -6.36 -33.08 35.48
N LYS A 153 -5.41 -33.74 36.16
CA LYS A 153 -5.56 -35.12 36.63
C LYS A 153 -6.59 -35.24 37.76
N GLU A 154 -6.52 -34.35 38.75
CA GLU A 154 -7.43 -34.36 39.91
C GLU A 154 -8.89 -34.06 39.52
N ARG A 155 -9.09 -33.17 38.54
CA ARG A 155 -10.42 -32.72 38.10
C ARG A 155 -10.97 -33.49 36.89
N ASN A 156 -10.23 -34.45 36.34
CA ASN A 156 -10.57 -35.17 35.11
C ASN A 156 -10.93 -34.25 33.94
N VAL A 157 -10.15 -33.19 33.74
CA VAL A 157 -10.35 -32.22 32.66
C VAL A 157 -9.65 -32.71 31.40
N THR A 158 -10.31 -32.66 30.25
CA THR A 158 -9.66 -32.98 28.97
C THR A 158 -9.08 -31.71 28.37
N VAL A 159 -7.76 -31.66 28.21
CA VAL A 159 -7.08 -30.61 27.43
C VAL A 159 -6.95 -31.07 25.99
N ARG A 160 -7.48 -30.30 25.03
CA ARG A 160 -7.48 -30.66 23.60
C ARG A 160 -6.53 -29.77 22.81
N ASP A 161 -5.80 -30.39 21.89
CA ASP A 161 -4.98 -29.72 20.86
C ASP A 161 -3.94 -28.70 21.37
N THR A 162 -3.61 -28.73 22.67
CA THR A 162 -2.57 -27.86 23.24
C THR A 162 -1.20 -28.54 23.24
N ARG A 163 -0.22 -27.88 22.63
CA ARG A 163 1.17 -28.31 22.51
C ARG A 163 2.11 -27.21 23.00
N CYS A 164 3.19 -27.62 23.63
CA CYS A 164 4.26 -26.74 24.04
C CYS A 164 4.92 -26.11 22.81
N VAL A 165 5.15 -24.79 22.86
CA VAL A 165 5.92 -24.09 21.82
C VAL A 165 7.35 -23.84 22.31
N TYR A 166 7.48 -23.45 23.57
CA TYR A 166 8.74 -23.26 24.28
C TYR A 166 8.80 -24.15 25.51
N PRO A 167 10.00 -24.52 26.00
CA PRO A 167 11.30 -24.35 25.32
C PRO A 167 11.40 -25.21 24.06
N LYS A 168 12.38 -24.92 23.18
CA LYS A 168 12.61 -25.67 21.93
C LYS A 168 12.73 -27.19 22.12
N SER A 169 13.25 -27.63 23.27
CA SER A 169 13.37 -29.06 23.62
C SER A 169 12.03 -29.77 23.79
N LEU A 170 10.97 -29.04 24.14
CA LEU A 170 9.61 -29.56 24.33
C LEU A 170 8.66 -29.16 23.21
N GLN A 171 9.17 -28.51 22.16
CA GLN A 171 8.35 -27.99 21.07
C GLN A 171 7.50 -29.10 20.42
N ALA A 172 6.25 -28.76 20.12
CA ALA A 172 5.22 -29.63 19.55
C ALA A 172 4.78 -30.82 20.42
N GLN A 173 5.35 -31.00 21.62
CA GLN A 173 4.88 -32.02 22.55
C GLN A 173 3.52 -31.63 23.14
N PRO A 174 2.57 -32.57 23.29
CA PRO A 174 1.28 -32.29 23.91
C PRO A 174 1.50 -31.92 25.38
N VAL A 175 0.91 -30.81 25.84
CA VAL A 175 1.18 -30.26 27.18
C VAL A 175 0.97 -31.32 28.27
N THR A 176 -0.15 -32.03 28.26
CA THR A 176 -0.47 -33.07 29.26
C THR A 176 0.43 -34.32 29.19
N GLY A 177 1.11 -34.53 28.06
CA GLY A 177 2.01 -35.66 27.84
C GLY A 177 3.45 -35.40 28.26
N VAL A 178 3.82 -34.15 28.57
CA VAL A 178 5.16 -33.81 29.04
C VAL A 178 5.39 -34.40 30.44
N LYS A 179 6.57 -35.01 30.64
CA LYS A 179 6.99 -35.52 31.95
C LYS A 179 7.19 -34.35 32.91
N GLN A 180 6.65 -34.46 34.12
CA GLN A 180 6.70 -33.38 35.12
C GLN A 180 8.13 -32.94 35.46
N GLU A 181 9.09 -33.87 35.41
CA GLU A 181 10.53 -33.62 35.66
C GLU A 181 11.18 -32.68 34.62
N LEU A 182 10.59 -32.54 33.42
CA LEU A 182 11.10 -31.68 32.36
C LEU A 182 10.53 -30.26 32.43
N LEU A 183 9.49 -30.04 33.24
CA LEU A 183 8.86 -28.73 33.44
C LEU A 183 9.62 -27.97 34.52
N THR A 184 10.86 -27.57 34.22
CA THR A 184 11.71 -26.84 35.16
C THR A 184 11.79 -25.36 34.79
N CYS A 185 12.18 -24.53 35.76
CA CYS A 185 12.45 -23.11 35.54
C CYS A 185 13.96 -22.81 35.54
N ASP A 186 14.78 -23.83 35.27
CA ASP A 186 16.23 -23.70 35.25
C ASP A 186 16.70 -22.85 34.06
N PRO A 187 17.85 -22.17 34.17
CA PRO A 187 18.44 -21.43 33.06
C PRO A 187 18.84 -22.34 31.88
N PRO A 188 18.82 -21.85 30.62
CA PRO A 188 18.49 -20.48 30.21
C PRO A 188 17.00 -20.28 29.92
N LEU A 189 16.47 -19.12 30.30
CA LEU A 189 15.11 -18.71 29.93
C LEU A 189 15.00 -18.40 28.44
N GLU A 190 14.22 -19.20 27.70
CA GLU A 190 13.84 -18.88 26.32
C GLU A 190 12.63 -17.95 26.32
N LEU A 191 12.78 -16.78 25.69
CA LEU A 191 11.72 -15.79 25.56
C LEU A 191 10.92 -16.03 24.26
N PRO A 192 9.60 -16.29 24.34
CA PRO A 192 8.78 -16.48 23.15
C PRO A 192 8.84 -15.33 22.16
N SER A 193 8.91 -14.10 22.67
CA SER A 193 9.12 -12.88 21.90
C SER A 193 10.28 -12.11 22.50
N PHE A 194 11.27 -11.74 21.68
CA PHE A 194 12.33 -10.83 22.07
C PHE A 194 12.89 -10.14 20.83
N TYR A 195 12.70 -8.83 20.71
CA TYR A 195 13.19 -8.04 19.59
C TYR A 195 13.61 -6.63 20.03
N MET A 196 14.49 -6.04 19.22
CA MET A 196 15.01 -4.69 19.40
C MET A 196 14.95 -3.97 18.06
N SER A 197 14.52 -2.72 18.07
CA SER A 197 14.52 -1.82 16.92
C SER A 197 15.36 -0.59 17.24
N PRO A 198 16.28 -0.13 16.35
CA PRO A 198 16.74 -0.83 15.16
C PRO A 198 17.46 -2.16 15.48
N SER A 199 17.32 -3.14 14.57
CA SER A 199 17.91 -4.48 14.74
C SER A 199 19.19 -4.71 13.92
N HIS A 200 19.60 -3.73 13.12
CA HIS A 200 20.74 -3.80 12.21
C HIS A 200 21.69 -2.66 12.47
N ARG A 201 22.96 -2.79 12.07
CA ARG A 201 23.97 -1.75 12.19
C ARG A 201 23.46 -0.40 11.70
N GLN A 202 23.69 0.65 12.48
CA GLN A 202 23.29 2.01 12.16
C GLN A 202 24.50 2.87 11.82
N VAL A 203 24.38 3.70 10.78
CA VAL A 203 25.34 4.74 10.45
C VAL A 203 24.59 6.06 10.52
N VAL A 204 24.99 6.91 11.46
CA VAL A 204 24.31 8.17 11.80
C VAL A 204 25.29 9.32 11.77
N PHE A 205 24.79 10.53 11.60
CA PHE A 205 25.60 11.75 11.67
C PHE A 205 25.55 12.32 13.08
N GLU A 206 26.62 13.01 13.46
CA GLU A 206 26.63 13.85 14.66
C GLU A 206 25.43 14.82 14.65
N GLY A 207 24.71 14.88 15.77
CA GLY A 207 23.49 15.68 15.90
C GLY A 207 22.18 14.95 15.57
N ASP A 208 22.24 13.75 14.99
CA ASP A 208 21.03 12.97 14.70
C ASP A 208 20.37 12.47 16.00
N SER A 209 19.08 12.14 15.91
CA SER A 209 18.36 11.43 16.97
C SER A 209 18.10 9.98 16.56
N LEU A 210 18.39 9.05 17.46
CA LEU A 210 18.20 7.62 17.24
C LEU A 210 17.37 7.00 18.38
N PRO A 211 16.11 6.66 18.12
CA PRO A 211 15.27 5.94 19.07
C PRO A 211 15.51 4.43 18.96
N PHE A 212 15.67 3.81 20.12
CA PHE A 212 15.70 2.38 20.34
C PHE A 212 14.42 1.93 21.05
N GLN A 213 13.91 0.78 20.66
CA GLN A 213 12.79 0.12 21.31
C GLN A 213 13.15 -1.34 21.53
N CYS A 214 13.02 -1.79 22.78
CA CYS A 214 13.21 -3.19 23.14
C CYS A 214 11.91 -3.76 23.69
N MET A 215 11.50 -4.91 23.18
CA MET A 215 10.28 -5.60 23.62
C MET A 215 10.55 -7.09 23.80
N ALA A 216 10.10 -7.62 24.92
CA ALA A 216 10.28 -9.02 25.27
C ALA A 216 9.04 -9.62 25.95
N SER A 217 8.88 -10.94 25.90
CA SER A 217 7.82 -11.64 26.64
C SER A 217 8.01 -11.47 28.13
N TYR A 218 6.94 -11.04 28.80
CA TYR A 218 6.90 -10.93 30.26
C TYR A 218 6.50 -12.29 30.84
N ILE A 219 7.37 -12.86 31.68
CA ILE A 219 7.23 -14.23 32.21
C ILE A 219 7.27 -14.21 33.74
N ASP A 220 8.11 -13.37 34.33
CA ASP A 220 8.33 -13.30 35.77
C ASP A 220 8.32 -11.83 36.24
N GLN A 221 7.98 -11.61 37.50
CA GLN A 221 7.88 -10.28 38.09
C GLN A 221 9.25 -9.63 38.32
N ASP A 222 10.31 -10.42 38.41
CA ASP A 222 11.68 -9.95 38.59
C ASP A 222 12.37 -9.52 37.29
N MET A 223 11.69 -9.65 36.14
CA MET A 223 12.23 -9.28 34.84
C MET A 223 12.49 -7.78 34.73
N GLN A 224 13.69 -7.42 34.27
CA GLN A 224 14.06 -6.03 33.98
C GLN A 224 14.68 -5.92 32.59
N VAL A 225 14.34 -4.85 31.88
CA VAL A 225 15.00 -4.45 30.64
C VAL A 225 16.00 -3.34 30.95
N LEU A 226 17.26 -3.57 30.59
CA LEU A 226 18.38 -2.66 30.84
C LEU A 226 19.09 -2.36 29.52
N TRP A 227 19.55 -1.12 29.37
CA TRP A 227 20.31 -0.68 28.21
C TRP A 227 21.80 -0.67 28.52
N TYR A 228 22.61 -1.08 27.55
CA TYR A 228 24.05 -1.12 27.66
C TYR A 228 24.72 -0.50 26.44
N GLN A 229 25.82 0.21 26.66
CA GLN A 229 26.77 0.65 25.65
C GLN A 229 28.14 0.06 25.99
N ASP A 230 28.70 -0.76 25.10
CA ASP A 230 29.99 -1.42 25.26
C ASP A 230 30.19 -2.11 26.63
N GLY A 231 29.11 -2.74 27.12
CA GLY A 231 29.11 -3.47 28.39
C GLY A 231 28.92 -2.61 29.64
N ARG A 232 28.71 -1.30 29.50
CA ARG A 232 28.33 -0.40 30.61
C ARG A 232 26.83 -0.10 30.59
N ILE A 233 26.21 -0.10 31.76
CA ILE A 233 24.78 0.24 31.89
C ILE A 233 24.56 1.71 31.50
N VAL A 234 23.49 1.95 30.74
CA VAL A 234 23.08 3.28 30.31
C VAL A 234 21.83 3.66 31.10
N GLU A 235 21.91 4.80 31.77
CA GLU A 235 20.79 5.44 32.46
C GLU A 235 20.44 6.76 31.74
N THR A 236 19.32 7.38 32.13
CA THR A 236 18.93 8.69 31.61
C THR A 236 19.97 9.74 32.00
N ASP A 237 20.52 10.42 31.00
CA ASP A 237 21.47 11.53 31.16
C ASP A 237 21.08 12.67 30.21
N GLU A 238 20.41 13.68 30.76
CA GLU A 238 19.95 14.86 30.01
C GLU A 238 21.11 15.66 29.41
N SER A 239 22.30 15.63 30.02
CA SER A 239 23.47 16.37 29.52
C SER A 239 24.02 15.80 28.22
N GLN A 240 23.86 14.48 28.04
CA GLN A 240 24.24 13.74 26.83
C GLN A 240 23.04 13.52 25.89
N GLY A 241 21.85 14.03 26.23
CA GLY A 241 20.63 13.82 25.46
C GLY A 241 20.17 12.36 25.41
N ILE A 242 20.47 11.58 26.45
CA ILE A 242 20.10 10.16 26.57
C ILE A 242 18.87 10.04 27.47
N PHE A 243 17.79 9.49 26.92
CA PHE A 243 16.54 9.30 27.63
C PHE A 243 16.15 7.83 27.65
N VAL A 244 16.13 7.22 28.83
CA VAL A 244 15.67 5.84 29.02
C VAL A 244 14.28 5.84 29.65
N GLU A 245 13.31 5.25 28.93
CA GLU A 245 11.98 5.02 29.45
C GLU A 245 11.98 3.83 30.42
N LYS A 246 11.26 3.98 31.52
CA LYS A 246 11.06 2.92 32.51
C LYS A 246 10.36 1.71 31.88
N ASN A 247 10.65 0.53 32.41
CA ASN A 247 10.01 -0.72 32.00
C ASN A 247 8.48 -0.61 32.08
N MET A 248 7.83 -0.73 30.93
CA MET A 248 6.37 -0.72 30.80
C MET A 248 5.88 -2.11 30.43
N ILE A 249 4.90 -2.60 31.18
CA ILE A 249 4.28 -3.90 30.94
C ILE A 249 3.01 -3.68 30.13
N HIS A 250 2.96 -4.23 28.92
CA HIS A 250 1.80 -4.14 28.04
C HIS A 250 0.98 -5.42 28.12
N ASN A 251 -0.31 -5.28 28.49
CA ASN A 251 -1.30 -6.36 28.52
C ASN A 251 -0.81 -7.61 29.28
N CYS A 252 0.06 -7.42 30.29
CA CYS A 252 0.80 -8.42 31.04
C CYS A 252 1.45 -9.59 30.25
N SER A 253 1.68 -9.42 28.95
CA SER A 253 2.36 -10.41 28.09
C SER A 253 3.72 -9.94 27.60
N LEU A 254 3.94 -8.62 27.58
CA LEU A 254 5.15 -8.01 27.04
C LEU A 254 5.70 -6.96 28.00
N ILE A 255 7.02 -6.96 28.18
CA ILE A 255 7.78 -5.89 28.82
C ILE A 255 8.50 -5.09 27.74
N ALA A 256 8.40 -3.78 27.81
CA ALA A 256 9.00 -2.87 26.85
C ALA A 256 9.79 -1.77 27.56
N SER A 257 10.88 -1.35 26.94
CA SER A 257 11.60 -0.12 27.30
C SER A 257 12.08 0.54 26.01
N ALA A 258 12.07 1.86 25.99
CA ALA A 258 12.63 2.66 24.91
C ALA A 258 13.84 3.44 25.41
N LEU A 259 14.81 3.64 24.54
CA LEU A 259 15.98 4.47 24.78
C LEU A 259 16.06 5.45 23.61
N THR A 260 16.11 6.75 23.86
CA THR A 260 16.29 7.75 22.80
C THR A 260 17.56 8.52 23.03
N ILE A 261 18.43 8.56 22.02
CA ILE A 261 19.56 9.48 21.98
C ILE A 261 19.11 10.65 21.12
N SER A 262 18.91 11.83 21.70
CA SER A 262 18.35 13.00 21.00
C SER A 262 19.38 13.79 20.20
N ASN A 263 20.65 13.74 20.62
CA ASN A 263 21.76 14.47 20.01
C ASN A 263 23.02 13.61 20.02
N ILE A 264 23.14 12.71 19.04
CA ILE A 264 24.23 11.73 18.97
C ILE A 264 25.58 12.43 18.82
N GLN A 265 26.54 12.05 19.66
CA GLN A 265 27.91 12.57 19.67
C GLN A 265 28.89 11.51 19.12
N ALA A 266 30.10 11.91 18.73
CA ALA A 266 31.12 10.96 18.25
C ALA A 266 31.42 9.83 19.27
N GLY A 267 31.37 10.16 20.57
CA GLY A 267 31.54 9.21 21.67
C GLY A 267 30.39 8.19 21.87
N SER A 268 29.28 8.35 21.15
CA SER A 268 28.19 7.36 21.14
C SER A 268 28.46 6.17 20.20
N THR A 269 29.56 6.21 19.42
CA THR A 269 29.99 5.07 18.60
C THR A 269 30.30 3.87 19.47
N GLY A 270 29.79 2.70 19.08
CA GLY A 270 30.00 1.46 19.84
C GLY A 270 28.82 0.51 19.73
N ASN A 271 28.85 -0.52 20.58
CA ASN A 271 27.84 -1.56 20.63
C ASN A 271 26.75 -1.23 21.66
N TRP A 272 25.56 -0.95 21.16
CA TRP A 272 24.38 -0.66 21.97
C TRP A 272 23.51 -1.90 22.07
N GLY A 273 23.02 -2.23 23.26
CA GLY A 273 22.23 -3.43 23.42
C GLY A 273 21.19 -3.38 24.52
N CYS A 274 20.06 -4.01 24.24
CA CYS A 274 19.02 -4.31 25.20
C CYS A 274 19.32 -5.65 25.89
N HIS A 275 19.29 -5.62 27.22
CA HIS A 275 19.56 -6.76 28.09
C HIS A 275 18.34 -7.02 28.96
N VAL A 276 17.69 -8.16 28.76
CA VAL A 276 16.59 -8.64 29.61
C VAL A 276 17.19 -9.52 30.70
N GLN A 277 17.19 -9.01 31.93
CA GLN A 277 17.75 -9.68 33.10
C GLN A 277 16.65 -10.31 33.95
N THR A 278 16.87 -11.56 34.36
CA THR A 278 15.96 -12.33 35.22
C THR A 278 16.78 -13.23 36.15
N LYS A 279 16.20 -13.73 37.25
CA LYS A 279 16.85 -14.78 38.07
C LYS A 279 17.12 -16.07 37.27
N ARG A 280 16.36 -16.31 36.20
CA ARG A 280 16.45 -17.51 35.33
C ARG A 280 17.45 -17.35 34.18
N GLY A 281 18.15 -16.22 34.09
CA GLY A 281 19.16 -15.95 33.07
C GLY A 281 18.93 -14.64 32.31
N ASN A 282 19.88 -14.32 31.45
CA ASN A 282 19.94 -13.06 30.73
C ASN A 282 19.79 -13.30 29.23
N ASN A 283 18.95 -12.51 28.57
CA ASN A 283 18.81 -12.50 27.12
C ASN A 283 19.24 -11.13 26.59
N THR A 284 20.12 -11.10 25.58
CA THR A 284 20.71 -9.85 25.09
C THR A 284 20.55 -9.72 23.57
N ARG A 285 20.34 -8.48 23.10
CA ARG A 285 20.36 -8.11 21.69
C ARG A 285 21.15 -6.83 21.53
N THR A 286 22.00 -6.79 20.52
CA THR A 286 22.99 -5.74 20.32
C THR A 286 22.97 -5.21 18.89
N VAL A 287 23.39 -3.96 18.73
CA VAL A 287 23.48 -3.25 17.46
C VAL A 287 24.65 -2.29 17.49
N ASP A 288 25.46 -2.34 16.45
CA ASP A 288 26.61 -1.45 16.28
C ASP A 288 26.15 -0.10 15.70
N ILE A 289 26.54 0.99 16.34
CA ILE A 289 26.32 2.35 15.87
C ILE A 289 27.66 2.95 15.48
N VAL A 290 27.71 3.52 14.27
CA VAL A 290 28.84 4.33 13.80
C VAL A 290 28.38 5.76 13.61
N VAL A 291 29.01 6.68 14.36
CA VAL A 291 28.75 8.11 14.25
C VAL A 291 29.78 8.75 13.32
N LEU A 292 29.30 9.44 12.30
CA LEU A 292 30.13 10.19 11.37
C LEU A 292 30.28 11.62 11.87
N GLU A 293 31.52 12.09 11.98
CA GLU A 293 31.83 13.49 12.33
C GLU A 293 31.25 14.46 11.31
N SER A 294 30.87 15.65 11.78
CA SER A 294 30.36 16.76 10.97
C SER A 294 31.31 17.26 9.86
N SER A 295 32.58 16.84 9.86
CA SER A 295 33.58 17.11 8.82
C SER A 295 33.43 16.23 7.56
N ALA A 296 32.66 15.14 7.65
CA ALA A 296 32.45 14.23 6.53
C ALA A 296 31.63 14.92 5.43
N GLN A 297 32.10 14.82 4.18
CA GLN A 297 31.35 15.32 3.03
C GLN A 297 30.11 14.44 2.82
N TYR A 298 28.94 15.05 2.69
CA TYR A 298 27.67 14.33 2.50
C TYR A 298 26.72 15.12 1.60
N CYS A 299 25.79 14.40 0.99
CA CYS A 299 24.67 14.99 0.28
C CYS A 299 23.53 15.31 1.25
N PRO A 300 22.97 16.53 1.22
CA PRO A 300 21.88 16.91 2.10
C PRO A 300 20.61 16.11 1.79
N PRO A 301 19.70 15.96 2.77
CA PRO A 301 18.41 15.33 2.51
C PRO A 301 17.65 16.13 1.44
N GLU A 302 17.08 15.43 0.45
CA GLU A 302 16.40 16.04 -0.69
C GLU A 302 15.11 15.30 -1.02
N ARG A 303 14.05 16.04 -1.33
CA ARG A 303 12.78 15.49 -1.80
C ARG A 303 12.66 15.67 -3.30
N VAL A 304 12.53 14.55 -4.02
CA VAL A 304 12.35 14.53 -5.47
C VAL A 304 10.96 13.99 -5.79
N VAL A 305 10.14 14.80 -6.44
CA VAL A 305 8.82 14.40 -6.93
C VAL A 305 8.89 14.32 -8.45
N ASN A 306 8.66 13.12 -9.00
CA ASN A 306 8.61 12.89 -10.44
C ASN A 306 7.39 12.00 -10.79
N ASN A 307 7.26 11.63 -12.06
CA ASN A 307 6.17 10.78 -12.53
C ASN A 307 6.24 9.32 -12.05
N LYS A 308 7.29 8.94 -11.33
CA LYS A 308 7.47 7.63 -10.69
C LYS A 308 7.12 7.65 -9.19
N GLY A 309 6.94 8.82 -8.59
CA GLY A 309 6.53 8.97 -7.20
C GLY A 309 7.19 10.14 -6.47
N ASP A 310 6.96 10.17 -5.15
CA ASP A 310 7.59 11.08 -4.20
C ASP A 310 8.70 10.33 -3.45
N PHE A 311 9.94 10.75 -3.65
CA PHE A 311 11.13 10.14 -3.06
C PHE A 311 11.79 11.11 -2.10
N ARG A 312 11.97 10.68 -0.84
CA ARG A 312 12.65 11.46 0.20
C ARG A 312 14.01 10.83 0.49
N TRP A 313 15.05 11.41 -0.11
CA TRP A 313 16.42 10.94 0.05
C TRP A 313 16.97 11.41 1.40
N PRO A 314 17.42 10.50 2.27
CA PRO A 314 18.05 10.87 3.52
C PRO A 314 19.44 11.46 3.28
N ARG A 315 20.01 12.10 4.31
CA ARG A 315 21.41 12.51 4.28
C ARG A 315 22.29 11.29 3.99
N THR A 316 23.17 11.40 2.99
CA THR A 316 23.96 10.26 2.49
C THR A 316 25.42 10.66 2.34
N LEU A 317 26.33 9.82 2.83
CA LEU A 317 27.77 10.08 2.78
C LEU A 317 28.28 10.17 1.32
N ALA A 318 29.24 11.07 1.08
CA ALA A 318 29.90 11.24 -0.21
C ALA A 318 30.51 9.93 -0.73
N GLY A 319 30.27 9.63 -2.00
CA GLY A 319 30.73 8.41 -2.67
C GLY A 319 29.80 7.20 -2.55
N ILE A 320 28.71 7.29 -1.76
CA ILE A 320 27.74 6.20 -1.59
C ILE A 320 26.54 6.38 -2.52
N THR A 321 26.01 5.26 -3.01
CA THR A 321 24.71 5.20 -3.68
C THR A 321 23.62 4.90 -2.65
N ALA A 322 22.69 5.82 -2.47
CA ALA A 322 21.50 5.62 -1.67
C ALA A 322 20.45 4.84 -2.48
N TYR A 323 19.67 4.01 -1.78
CA TYR A 323 18.57 3.24 -2.37
C TYR A 323 17.28 3.51 -1.61
N LEU A 324 16.18 3.67 -2.34
CA LEU A 324 14.84 3.78 -1.77
C LEU A 324 13.91 2.78 -2.46
N GLN A 325 13.06 2.13 -1.67
CA GLN A 325 12.03 1.25 -2.21
C GLN A 325 10.96 2.09 -2.90
N CYS A 326 10.56 1.69 -4.12
CA CYS A 326 9.52 2.44 -4.84
C CYS A 326 8.22 2.43 -4.01
N THR A 327 7.60 3.60 -3.84
CA THR A 327 6.37 3.75 -3.06
C THR A 327 5.25 2.92 -3.68
N ARG A 328 4.70 1.98 -2.91
CA ARG A 328 3.57 1.14 -3.34
C ARG A 328 2.29 1.92 -3.06
N ASN A 329 1.67 2.52 -4.09
CA ASN A 329 0.33 3.09 -3.93
C ASN A 329 -0.65 2.00 -3.44
N THR A 330 -1.14 2.16 -2.22
CA THR A 330 -2.04 1.25 -1.51
C THR A 330 -3.51 1.37 -1.92
N HIS A 331 -3.82 2.10 -2.99
CA HIS A 331 -5.21 2.43 -3.38
C HIS A 331 -5.72 1.67 -4.62
N GLY A 332 -5.09 0.55 -4.98
CA GLY A 332 -5.60 -0.36 -5.99
C GLY A 332 -5.39 -1.80 -5.58
N SER A 333 -6.42 -2.44 -5.05
CA SER A 333 -6.56 -3.89 -4.92
C SER A 333 -6.60 -4.54 -6.31
N GLY A 334 -5.42 -4.62 -6.94
CA GLY A 334 -5.21 -5.29 -8.22
C GLY A 334 -4.81 -6.76 -8.01
N ILE A 335 -5.63 -7.65 -8.57
CA ILE A 335 -5.55 -9.11 -8.51
C ILE A 335 -4.36 -9.61 -9.35
N TYR A 336 -3.12 -9.50 -8.86
CA TYR A 336 -2.00 -10.31 -9.36
C TYR A 336 -0.97 -10.54 -8.24
N PRO A 337 -0.67 -11.79 -7.86
CA PRO A 337 0.42 -12.09 -6.95
C PRO A 337 1.75 -11.92 -7.70
N GLY A 338 2.38 -10.76 -7.54
CA GLY A 338 3.76 -10.54 -7.98
C GLY A 338 4.72 -11.36 -7.10
N SER A 339 5.61 -12.11 -7.76
CA SER A 339 6.69 -12.88 -7.14
C SER A 339 7.52 -12.05 -6.14
N PRO A 340 8.02 -12.62 -5.02
CA PRO A 340 8.71 -11.87 -3.96
C PRO A 340 10.17 -11.43 -4.29
N GLN A 341 10.64 -11.55 -5.52
CA GLN A 341 12.09 -11.47 -5.82
C GLN A 341 12.59 -10.27 -6.64
N ASP A 342 11.80 -9.21 -6.85
CA ASP A 342 12.36 -7.95 -7.34
C ASP A 342 11.84 -6.78 -6.52
N GLU A 343 12.57 -6.46 -5.45
CA GLU A 343 12.43 -5.19 -4.76
C GLU A 343 12.80 -4.07 -5.73
N ARG A 344 11.80 -3.54 -6.45
CA ARG A 344 11.97 -2.37 -7.30
C ARG A 344 12.45 -1.22 -6.41
N LYS A 345 13.71 -0.83 -6.58
CA LYS A 345 14.38 0.26 -5.86
C LYS A 345 14.73 1.36 -6.84
N ALA A 346 14.48 2.61 -6.44
CA ALA A 346 15.14 3.77 -7.02
C ALA A 346 16.51 3.93 -6.36
N TRP A 347 17.46 4.52 -7.06
CA TRP A 347 18.77 4.82 -6.49
C TRP A 347 19.28 6.19 -6.92
N ARG A 348 20.08 6.81 -6.05
CA ARG A 348 20.80 8.05 -6.32
C ARG A 348 22.22 7.97 -5.79
N ARG A 349 23.15 8.52 -6.54
CA ARG A 349 24.56 8.55 -6.16
C ARG A 349 24.91 9.90 -5.55
N CYS A 350 25.45 9.87 -4.33
CA CYS A 350 26.13 11.00 -3.76
C CYS A 350 27.57 11.02 -4.28
N ASP A 351 27.97 12.09 -4.96
CA ASP A 351 29.32 12.21 -5.48
C ASP A 351 30.35 12.43 -4.34
N ARG A 352 31.64 12.51 -4.69
CA ARG A 352 32.69 12.74 -3.68
C ARG A 352 32.67 14.16 -3.11
N GLY A 353 32.02 15.11 -3.78
CA GLY A 353 31.92 16.51 -3.37
C GLY A 353 30.76 16.79 -2.41
N GLY A 354 29.87 15.82 -2.18
CA GLY A 354 28.66 16.00 -1.37
C GLY A 354 27.47 16.55 -2.16
N PHE A 355 27.44 16.35 -3.49
CA PHE A 355 26.33 16.71 -4.36
C PHE A 355 25.66 15.47 -4.94
N TRP A 356 24.33 15.51 -5.03
CA TRP A 356 23.59 14.45 -5.71
C TRP A 356 23.85 14.53 -7.21
N ALA A 357 24.34 13.43 -7.79
CA ALA A 357 24.70 13.36 -9.21
C ALA A 357 23.75 12.45 -9.98
N ASP A 358 24.06 11.17 -10.06
CA ASP A 358 23.32 10.19 -10.85
C ASP A 358 22.03 9.74 -10.15
N ASP A 359 20.97 9.51 -10.92
CA ASP A 359 19.69 8.97 -10.46
C ASP A 359 19.10 7.93 -11.41
N ASP A 360 18.34 6.98 -10.85
CA ASP A 360 17.60 5.98 -11.63
C ASP A 360 16.28 5.62 -10.92
N TYR A 361 15.20 5.93 -11.62
CA TYR A 361 13.83 5.61 -11.23
C TYR A 361 13.16 4.62 -12.21
N SER A 362 13.91 4.06 -13.16
CA SER A 362 13.39 3.24 -14.27
C SER A 362 12.63 2.01 -13.78
N ARG A 363 13.08 1.41 -12.68
CA ARG A 363 12.46 0.23 -12.05
C ARG A 363 11.16 0.56 -11.31
N CYS A 364 10.88 1.82 -11.01
CA CYS A 364 9.65 2.23 -10.34
C CYS A 364 8.46 2.28 -11.31
N GLN A 365 7.28 1.96 -10.79
CA GLN A 365 6.03 2.14 -11.53
C GLN A 365 5.72 3.63 -11.67
N TYR A 366 4.93 3.98 -12.68
CA TYR A 366 4.39 5.33 -12.77
C TYR A 366 3.41 5.57 -11.61
N ALA A 367 3.46 6.76 -11.02
CA ALA A 367 2.64 7.14 -9.89
C ALA A 367 1.18 7.36 -10.28
N ASN A 368 0.95 7.85 -11.50
CA ASN A 368 -0.40 8.00 -12.07
C ASN A 368 -0.87 6.67 -12.69
N ASP A 369 -2.08 6.26 -12.32
CA ASP A 369 -2.73 5.05 -12.82
C ASP A 369 -2.94 5.09 -14.34
N VAL A 370 -3.25 6.28 -14.88
CA VAL A 370 -3.41 6.52 -16.32
C VAL A 370 -2.14 6.19 -17.08
N THR A 371 -1.04 6.80 -16.67
CA THR A 371 0.28 6.60 -17.27
C THR A 371 0.74 5.15 -17.16
N ARG A 372 0.42 4.48 -16.05
CA ARG A 372 0.76 3.07 -15.81
C ARG A 372 0.02 2.13 -16.76
N VAL A 373 -1.28 2.32 -16.96
CA VAL A 373 -2.08 1.51 -17.88
C VAL A 373 -1.63 1.74 -19.33
N LEU A 374 -1.41 2.99 -19.73
CA LEU A 374 -0.90 3.33 -21.06
C LEU A 374 0.48 2.74 -21.33
N TYR A 375 1.37 2.74 -20.33
CA TYR A 375 2.66 2.05 -20.43
C TYR A 375 2.50 0.54 -20.64
N MET A 376 1.57 -0.10 -19.93
CA MET A 376 1.29 -1.54 -20.13
C MET A 376 0.78 -1.83 -21.54
N PHE A 377 -0.16 -1.04 -22.05
CA PHE A 377 -0.62 -1.14 -23.45
C PHE A 377 0.54 -1.04 -24.43
N ASN A 378 1.45 -0.09 -24.20
CA ASN A 378 2.61 0.10 -25.04
C ASN A 378 3.59 -1.09 -25.04
N GLN A 379 3.64 -1.88 -23.96
CA GLN A 379 4.47 -3.09 -23.87
C GLN A 379 3.82 -4.34 -24.48
N MET A 380 2.52 -4.30 -24.85
CA MET A 380 1.84 -5.47 -25.41
C MET A 380 2.34 -5.80 -26.83
N PRO A 381 2.63 -7.08 -27.14
CA PRO A 381 3.00 -7.49 -28.49
C PRO A 381 1.78 -7.39 -29.43
N LEU A 382 1.96 -6.72 -30.57
CA LEU A 382 0.91 -6.55 -31.58
C LEU A 382 1.16 -7.45 -32.79
N ASN A 383 0.08 -8.04 -33.28
CA ASN A 383 0.02 -8.82 -34.51
C ASN A 383 -1.27 -8.46 -35.28
N LEU A 384 -1.43 -9.00 -36.49
CA LEU A 384 -2.58 -8.68 -37.34
C LEU A 384 -3.93 -9.01 -36.68
N THR A 385 -4.00 -10.10 -35.91
CA THR A 385 -5.25 -10.59 -35.34
C THR A 385 -5.69 -9.82 -34.09
N ASN A 386 -4.74 -9.27 -33.32
CA ASN A 386 -5.04 -8.55 -32.08
C ASN A 386 -5.07 -7.02 -32.23
N ALA A 387 -4.49 -6.46 -33.30
CA ALA A 387 -4.31 -5.01 -33.45
C ALA A 387 -5.61 -4.20 -33.33
N VAL A 388 -6.69 -4.64 -33.98
CA VAL A 388 -7.99 -3.94 -33.93
C VAL A 388 -8.62 -4.01 -32.53
N ALA A 389 -8.53 -5.17 -31.87
CA ALA A 389 -9.07 -5.34 -30.51
C ALA A 389 -8.32 -4.46 -29.50
N THR A 390 -6.98 -4.45 -29.56
CA THR A 390 -6.16 -3.61 -28.69
C THR A 390 -6.36 -2.12 -28.97
N ALA A 391 -6.56 -1.71 -30.23
CA ALA A 391 -6.86 -0.33 -30.57
C ALA A 391 -8.21 0.13 -30.00
N ARG A 392 -9.26 -0.72 -30.05
CA ARG A 392 -10.55 -0.42 -29.42
C ARG A 392 -10.45 -0.32 -27.89
N GLN A 393 -9.61 -1.15 -27.27
CA GLN A 393 -9.34 -1.03 -25.83
C GLN A 393 -8.62 0.27 -25.48
N LEU A 394 -7.63 0.68 -26.29
CA LEU A 394 -6.96 1.97 -26.10
C LEU A 394 -7.94 3.14 -26.31
N LEU A 395 -8.82 3.06 -27.31
CA LEU A 395 -9.86 4.07 -27.55
C LEU A 395 -10.77 4.26 -26.34
N ALA A 396 -11.24 3.17 -25.72
CA ALA A 396 -12.04 3.25 -24.50
C ALA A 396 -11.29 3.98 -23.37
N TYR A 397 -9.97 3.82 -23.31
CA TYR A 397 -9.13 4.49 -22.33
C TYR A 397 -8.88 5.97 -22.63
N THR A 398 -8.82 6.36 -23.90
CA THR A 398 -8.61 7.75 -24.29
C THR A 398 -9.87 8.61 -24.23
N VAL A 399 -11.07 8.05 -24.02
CA VAL A 399 -12.32 8.85 -23.85
C VAL A 399 -12.16 9.92 -22.76
N GLU A 400 -11.45 9.61 -21.68
CA GLU A 400 -11.18 10.55 -20.59
C GLU A 400 -9.85 11.31 -20.76
N ALA A 401 -9.37 11.49 -21.99
CA ALA A 401 -8.09 12.18 -22.26
C ALA A 401 -8.01 13.61 -21.71
N ALA A 402 -9.15 14.26 -21.44
CA ALA A 402 -9.20 15.54 -20.74
C ALA A 402 -8.59 15.48 -19.32
N ASN A 403 -8.57 14.31 -18.69
CA ASN A 403 -7.97 14.08 -17.37
C ASN A 403 -6.48 13.70 -17.44
N PHE A 404 -5.86 13.70 -18.63
CA PHE A 404 -4.44 13.42 -18.74
C PHE A 404 -3.64 14.52 -18.06
N SER A 405 -2.74 14.10 -17.17
CA SER A 405 -1.97 15.00 -16.31
C SER A 405 -0.47 14.79 -16.42
N ASP A 406 -0.03 13.71 -17.07
CA ASP A 406 1.37 13.48 -17.40
C ASP A 406 1.58 13.59 -18.92
N LYS A 407 2.66 14.26 -19.34
CA LYS A 407 3.11 14.30 -20.74
C LYS A 407 3.32 12.88 -21.30
N MET A 408 3.70 11.92 -20.46
CA MET A 408 3.89 10.52 -20.84
C MET A 408 2.60 9.87 -21.34
N ASP A 409 1.43 10.31 -20.87
CA ASP A 409 0.14 9.78 -21.31
C ASP A 409 -0.02 9.97 -22.83
N VAL A 410 0.26 11.19 -23.31
CA VAL A 410 0.20 11.54 -24.74
C VAL A 410 1.31 10.85 -25.53
N ILE A 411 2.52 10.74 -24.97
CA ILE A 411 3.66 10.08 -25.63
C ILE A 411 3.37 8.60 -25.88
N PHE A 412 2.83 7.88 -24.89
CA PHE A 412 2.49 6.46 -25.05
C PHE A 412 1.34 6.23 -26.03
N VAL A 413 0.33 7.10 -26.03
CA VAL A 413 -0.73 7.03 -27.04
C VAL A 413 -0.17 7.26 -28.45
N ALA A 414 0.73 8.23 -28.63
CA ALA A 414 1.38 8.47 -29.91
C ALA A 414 2.20 7.25 -30.40
N GLU A 415 2.95 6.61 -29.51
CA GLU A 415 3.70 5.38 -29.82
C GLU A 415 2.78 4.21 -30.22
N MET A 416 1.65 4.06 -29.54
CA MET A 416 0.67 3.04 -29.88
C MET A 416 0.00 3.30 -31.22
N ILE A 417 -0.39 4.54 -31.53
CA ILE A 417 -0.90 4.94 -32.83
C ILE A 417 0.11 4.59 -33.94
N GLU A 418 1.40 4.86 -33.75
CA GLU A 418 2.42 4.47 -34.72
C GLU A 418 2.56 2.96 -34.90
N LYS A 419 2.48 2.18 -33.81
CA LYS A 419 2.49 0.72 -33.87
C LYS A 419 1.30 0.18 -34.65
N PHE A 420 0.09 0.70 -34.40
CA PHE A 420 -1.11 0.36 -35.17
C PHE A 420 -0.98 0.73 -36.64
N GLY A 421 -0.36 1.88 -36.94
CA GLY A 421 -0.10 2.36 -38.30
C GLY A 421 0.59 1.33 -39.20
N ARG A 422 1.43 0.44 -38.63
CA ARG A 422 2.12 -0.61 -39.39
C ARG A 422 1.18 -1.66 -39.99
N PHE A 423 0.01 -1.86 -39.40
CA PHE A 423 -0.99 -2.85 -39.82
C PHE A 423 -2.08 -2.27 -40.74
N THR A 424 -2.12 -0.94 -40.92
CA THR A 424 -3.17 -0.25 -41.70
C THR A 424 -3.13 -0.54 -43.21
N LYS A 425 -2.00 -1.06 -43.70
CA LYS A 425 -1.83 -1.50 -45.10
C LYS A 425 -2.65 -2.74 -45.44
N GLU A 426 -2.95 -3.58 -44.46
CA GLU A 426 -3.58 -4.87 -44.69
C GLU A 426 -5.10 -4.73 -44.84
N GLU A 427 -5.68 -5.42 -45.83
CA GLU A 427 -7.13 -5.30 -46.12
C GLU A 427 -8.03 -5.76 -44.97
N LYS A 428 -7.52 -6.64 -44.09
CA LYS A 428 -8.26 -7.15 -42.92
C LYS A 428 -8.38 -6.14 -41.77
N SER A 429 -7.64 -5.04 -41.81
CA SER A 429 -7.60 -4.02 -40.75
C SER A 429 -8.13 -2.68 -41.25
N LYS A 430 -9.21 -2.69 -42.05
CA LYS A 430 -9.78 -1.47 -42.62
C LYS A 430 -10.27 -0.49 -41.54
N GLU A 431 -10.97 -1.03 -40.54
CA GLU A 431 -11.53 -0.30 -39.38
C GLU A 431 -10.46 0.29 -38.45
N LEU A 432 -9.22 -0.22 -38.48
CA LEU A 432 -8.15 0.25 -37.59
C LEU A 432 -7.86 1.74 -37.82
N GLY A 433 -7.98 2.22 -39.06
CA GLY A 433 -7.74 3.61 -39.38
C GLY A 433 -8.76 4.56 -38.76
N ASP A 434 -10.03 4.16 -38.74
CA ASP A 434 -11.11 4.97 -38.15
C ASP A 434 -10.94 5.03 -36.62
N VAL A 435 -10.64 3.89 -35.98
CA VAL A 435 -10.32 3.83 -34.55
C VAL A 435 -9.13 4.73 -34.19
N MET A 436 -8.08 4.78 -35.03
CA MET A 436 -6.93 5.66 -34.80
C MET A 436 -7.29 7.15 -34.87
N VAL A 437 -8.21 7.53 -35.78
CA VAL A 437 -8.70 8.91 -35.88
C VAL A 437 -9.52 9.28 -34.65
N ASP A 438 -10.34 8.37 -34.14
CA ASP A 438 -11.10 8.58 -32.89
C ASP A 438 -10.18 8.72 -31.66
N ILE A 439 -9.14 7.88 -31.56
CA ILE A 439 -8.16 8.00 -30.48
C ILE A 439 -7.48 9.38 -30.55
N ALA A 440 -7.05 9.81 -31.73
CA ALA A 440 -6.40 11.11 -31.91
C ALA A 440 -7.36 12.29 -31.61
N SER A 441 -8.63 12.16 -31.97
CA SER A 441 -9.68 13.13 -31.69
C SER A 441 -9.89 13.31 -30.18
N ASN A 442 -9.85 12.23 -29.42
CA ASN A 442 -9.90 12.30 -27.95
C ASN A 442 -8.67 12.98 -27.35
N ILE A 443 -7.46 12.70 -27.87
CA ILE A 443 -6.21 13.31 -27.37
C ILE A 443 -6.20 14.83 -27.53
N MET A 444 -6.93 15.39 -28.51
CA MET A 444 -7.07 16.84 -28.66
C MET A 444 -7.82 17.50 -27.48
N LEU A 445 -8.53 16.72 -26.66
CA LEU A 445 -9.20 17.21 -25.45
C LEU A 445 -8.26 17.32 -24.24
N ALA A 446 -7.03 16.80 -24.34
CA ALA A 446 -6.05 16.88 -23.26
C ALA A 446 -5.59 18.33 -23.02
N ASP A 447 -5.12 18.62 -21.80
CA ASP A 447 -4.65 19.94 -21.41
C ASP A 447 -3.50 20.44 -22.31
N GLU A 448 -3.56 21.72 -22.70
CA GLU A 448 -2.62 22.33 -23.65
C GLU A 448 -1.16 22.25 -23.15
N ARG A 449 -0.93 22.38 -21.84
CA ARG A 449 0.41 22.26 -21.25
C ARG A 449 0.93 20.84 -21.39
N VAL A 450 0.08 19.84 -21.17
CA VAL A 450 0.45 18.41 -21.32
C VAL A 450 0.79 18.10 -22.78
N LEU A 451 -0.02 18.56 -23.72
CA LEU A 451 0.22 18.42 -25.17
C LEU A 451 1.53 19.11 -25.59
N TRP A 452 1.78 20.32 -25.11
CA TRP A 452 3.01 21.07 -25.40
C TRP A 452 4.26 20.36 -24.87
N LEU A 453 4.21 19.84 -23.64
CA LEU A 453 5.30 19.09 -23.04
C LEU A 453 5.60 17.81 -23.83
N ALA A 454 4.58 17.04 -24.18
CA ALA A 454 4.70 15.83 -24.98
C ALA A 454 5.24 16.10 -26.39
N GLN A 455 4.81 17.21 -27.01
CA GLN A 455 5.30 17.66 -28.30
C GLN A 455 6.79 18.07 -28.24
N ARG A 456 7.20 18.83 -27.22
CA ARG A 456 8.58 19.26 -27.06
C ARG A 456 9.54 18.10 -26.86
N GLU A 457 9.13 17.09 -26.11
CA GLU A 457 9.98 15.96 -25.73
C GLU A 457 10.09 14.89 -26.82
N ALA A 458 8.95 14.46 -27.36
CA ALA A 458 8.90 13.29 -28.25
C ALA A 458 8.24 13.58 -29.60
N LYS A 459 7.92 14.85 -29.90
CA LYS A 459 7.14 15.25 -31.10
C LYS A 459 5.83 14.48 -31.23
N ALA A 460 5.21 14.15 -30.09
CA ALA A 460 4.11 13.19 -30.00
C ALA A 460 2.92 13.57 -30.90
N CYS A 461 2.47 14.82 -30.84
CA CYS A 461 1.35 15.30 -31.65
C CYS A 461 1.69 15.27 -33.14
N SER A 462 2.89 15.74 -33.54
CA SER A 462 3.34 15.66 -34.94
C SER A 462 3.40 14.23 -35.47
N ARG A 463 3.83 13.28 -34.63
CA ARG A 463 3.90 11.85 -34.96
C ARG A 463 2.50 11.25 -35.20
N ILE A 464 1.53 11.60 -34.35
CA ILE A 464 0.12 11.21 -34.55
C ILE A 464 -0.38 11.70 -35.90
N VAL A 465 -0.22 12.98 -36.21
CA VAL A 465 -0.67 13.57 -37.48
C VAL A 465 -0.04 12.88 -38.68
N GLN A 466 1.28 12.68 -38.65
CA GLN A 466 2.00 11.98 -39.73
C GLN A 466 1.50 10.55 -39.91
N CYS A 467 1.15 9.86 -38.82
CA CYS A 467 0.59 8.51 -38.88
C CYS A 467 -0.79 8.51 -39.56
N LEU A 468 -1.68 9.43 -39.16
CA LEU A 468 -3.01 9.55 -39.75
C LEU A 468 -2.96 9.90 -41.25
N GLN A 469 -2.06 10.80 -41.65
CA GLN A 469 -1.85 11.13 -43.06
C GLN A 469 -1.43 9.91 -43.90
N ARG A 470 -0.61 9.01 -43.34
CA ARG A 470 -0.20 7.78 -44.04
C ARG A 470 -1.37 6.83 -44.30
N ILE A 471 -2.38 6.80 -43.43
CA ILE A 471 -3.59 5.99 -43.62
C ILE A 471 -4.31 6.41 -44.91
N ALA A 472 -4.49 7.72 -45.09
CA ALA A 472 -5.09 8.26 -46.31
C ALA A 472 -4.30 7.86 -47.56
N THR A 473 -2.97 7.94 -47.52
CA THR A 473 -2.12 7.50 -48.63
C THR A 473 -2.33 6.04 -48.99
N TYR A 474 -2.42 5.13 -48.01
CA TYR A 474 -2.63 3.70 -48.27
C TYR A 474 -4.03 3.40 -48.80
N ARG A 475 -5.06 4.09 -48.31
CA ARG A 475 -6.44 3.90 -48.78
C ARG A 475 -6.61 4.36 -50.23
N LEU A 476 -6.01 5.49 -50.61
CA LEU A 476 -6.04 5.96 -51.99
C LEU A 476 -5.20 5.07 -52.93
N ALA A 477 -4.09 4.51 -52.46
CA ALA A 477 -3.26 3.58 -53.24
C ALA A 477 -3.99 2.27 -53.60
N ASN A 478 -4.93 1.81 -52.77
CA ASN A 478 -5.73 0.61 -53.01
C ASN A 478 -6.96 0.84 -53.92
N GLY A 479 -7.00 1.93 -54.70
CA GLY A 479 -8.02 2.15 -55.73
C GLY A 479 -9.21 3.03 -55.31
N ALA A 480 -9.23 3.56 -54.08
CA ALA A 480 -10.25 4.52 -53.66
C ALA A 480 -10.00 5.90 -54.34
N HIS A 481 -11.05 6.48 -54.92
CA HIS A 481 -10.97 7.82 -55.54
C HIS A 481 -11.08 8.95 -54.51
N VAL A 482 -11.75 8.67 -53.39
CA VAL A 482 -11.97 9.58 -52.25
C VAL A 482 -11.91 8.76 -50.96
N TYR A 483 -11.26 9.30 -49.92
CA TYR A 483 -11.29 8.77 -48.56
C TYR A 483 -11.62 9.91 -47.59
N SER A 484 -12.66 9.72 -46.78
CA SER A 484 -13.10 10.69 -45.78
C SER A 484 -13.46 9.96 -44.49
N THR A 485 -12.90 10.38 -43.37
CA THR A 485 -13.27 9.91 -42.04
C THR A 485 -13.32 11.08 -41.07
N TYR A 486 -14.30 11.05 -40.17
CA TYR A 486 -14.65 12.19 -39.33
C TYR A 486 -14.83 11.73 -37.89
N SER A 487 -14.26 12.50 -36.97
CA SER A 487 -14.42 12.38 -35.53
C SER A 487 -14.63 13.80 -34.96
N PRO A 488 -15.16 13.98 -33.74
CA PRO A 488 -15.58 15.31 -33.25
C PRO A 488 -14.54 16.43 -33.41
N ASN A 489 -13.25 16.12 -33.20
CA ASN A 489 -12.16 17.10 -33.25
C ASN A 489 -11.23 16.96 -34.47
N ILE A 490 -11.38 15.90 -35.28
CA ILE A 490 -10.51 15.60 -36.43
C ILE A 490 -11.33 15.21 -37.65
N ALA A 491 -11.05 15.86 -38.77
CA ALA A 491 -11.51 15.45 -40.10
C ALA A 491 -10.32 15.07 -40.97
N LEU A 492 -10.35 13.87 -41.55
CA LEU A 492 -9.33 13.41 -42.48
C LEU A 492 -9.97 13.15 -43.84
N GLU A 493 -9.66 14.00 -44.82
CA GLU A 493 -10.13 13.88 -46.19
C GLU A 493 -8.95 13.78 -47.17
N ALA A 494 -9.08 12.90 -48.16
CA ALA A 494 -8.07 12.69 -49.17
C ALA A 494 -8.71 12.35 -50.52
N TYR A 495 -8.20 12.97 -51.58
CA TYR A 495 -8.75 12.89 -52.93
C TYR A 495 -7.64 12.56 -53.93
N VAL A 496 -7.90 11.66 -54.88
CA VAL A 496 -6.99 11.48 -56.03
C VAL A 496 -7.40 12.46 -57.13
N ILE A 497 -6.63 13.53 -57.29
CA ILE A 497 -6.84 14.49 -58.36
C ILE A 497 -6.04 14.05 -59.59
N LYS A 498 -6.74 13.73 -60.69
CA LYS A 498 -6.09 13.53 -61.99
C LYS A 498 -5.77 14.89 -62.61
N ALA A 499 -4.52 15.10 -63.01
CA ALA A 499 -4.06 16.37 -63.58
C ALA A 499 -4.91 16.87 -64.76
N ALA A 500 -5.48 15.96 -65.56
CA ALA A 500 -6.34 16.29 -66.70
C ALA A 500 -7.79 16.66 -66.34
N GLY A 501 -8.23 16.46 -65.11
CA GLY A 501 -9.62 16.67 -64.65
C GLY A 501 -9.78 17.70 -63.54
N PHE A 502 -8.73 18.45 -63.21
CA PHE A 502 -8.81 19.49 -62.19
C PHE A 502 -9.44 20.76 -62.77
N THR A 503 -10.77 20.85 -62.71
CA THR A 503 -11.52 22.12 -62.89
C THR A 503 -11.75 22.76 -61.53
N GLY A 504 -10.69 22.85 -60.71
CA GLY A 504 -10.76 23.30 -59.33
C GLY A 504 -10.17 24.68 -59.13
N VAL A 505 -10.71 25.39 -58.15
CA VAL A 505 -10.20 26.69 -57.71
C VAL A 505 -9.10 26.44 -56.67
N THR A 506 -7.88 26.89 -56.94
CA THR A 506 -6.78 26.78 -55.98
C THR A 506 -6.84 27.99 -55.05
N CYS A 507 -7.13 27.76 -53.78
CA CYS A 507 -7.20 28.81 -52.77
C CYS A 507 -5.96 28.81 -51.89
N THR A 508 -5.28 29.96 -51.81
CA THR A 508 -4.16 30.17 -50.89
C THR A 508 -4.59 31.14 -49.81
N VAL A 509 -4.43 30.73 -48.56
CA VAL A 509 -4.61 31.60 -47.39
C VAL A 509 -3.25 32.17 -47.02
N PHE A 510 -3.15 33.49 -46.98
CA PHE A 510 -1.96 34.17 -46.49
C PHE A 510 -2.33 35.19 -45.43
N GLN A 511 -1.57 35.18 -44.35
CA GLN A 511 -1.65 36.17 -43.30
C GLN A 511 -0.80 37.37 -43.71
N LYS A 512 -1.44 38.51 -43.94
CA LYS A 512 -0.73 39.76 -44.23
C LYS A 512 -0.14 40.27 -42.91
N VAL A 513 1.11 39.91 -42.62
CA VAL A 513 1.85 40.56 -41.52
C VAL A 513 2.18 41.96 -42.03
N ALA A 514 1.57 42.98 -41.43
CA ALA A 514 1.88 44.37 -41.74
C ALA A 514 3.36 44.61 -41.43
N SER A 515 4.12 45.04 -42.44
CA SER A 515 5.50 45.47 -42.32
C SER A 515 5.55 46.86 -41.70
N SER A 516 5.41 46.93 -40.39
CA SER A 516 5.80 48.10 -39.59
C SER A 516 6.08 47.64 -38.17
N ASP A 517 7.25 47.03 -37.97
CA ASP A 517 8.00 47.07 -36.70
C ASP A 517 9.42 46.56 -36.96
N ARG A 518 10.15 47.36 -37.73
CA ARG A 518 11.62 47.43 -37.63
C ARG A 518 11.96 48.82 -37.13
N THR A 519 11.78 49.04 -35.82
CA THR A 519 12.58 49.93 -34.95
C THR A 519 11.82 50.27 -33.67
N ALA A 520 12.22 49.71 -32.52
CA ALA A 520 12.42 50.40 -31.23
C ALA A 520 12.35 49.42 -30.05
N LEU A 521 13.40 49.44 -29.22
CA LEU A 521 13.45 48.90 -27.87
C LEU A 521 12.66 49.82 -26.90
N SER A 522 12.20 49.22 -25.78
CA SER A 522 11.66 49.84 -24.54
C SER A 522 10.35 50.63 -24.70
N ASP A 523 9.30 50.46 -23.90
CA ASP A 523 9.26 50.51 -22.44
C ASP A 523 7.86 50.07 -21.94
N TYR A 524 7.74 49.89 -20.62
CA TYR A 524 6.63 49.39 -19.81
C TYR A 524 5.17 49.78 -20.19
N GLY A 525 4.29 48.77 -20.09
CA GLY A 525 3.07 48.80 -19.28
C GLY A 525 1.93 49.76 -19.64
N ARG A 526 0.86 49.23 -20.25
CA ARG A 526 -0.54 49.50 -19.87
C ARG A 526 -1.48 48.50 -20.56
N ARG A 527 -2.30 47.82 -19.74
CA ARG A 527 -3.54 47.17 -20.17
C ARG A 527 -4.55 48.29 -20.48
N ASP A 528 -5.22 48.19 -21.61
CA ASP A 528 -6.57 48.72 -21.79
C ASP A 528 -7.41 47.68 -22.57
N PRO A 529 -8.71 47.53 -22.25
CA PRO A 529 -9.57 46.43 -22.67
C PRO A 529 -10.34 46.78 -23.96
N ASP A 530 -10.76 45.75 -24.68
CA ASP A 530 -11.53 45.80 -25.94
C ASP A 530 -10.81 46.39 -27.16
N GLY A 531 -10.24 45.52 -27.98
CA GLY A 531 -9.64 45.87 -29.26
C GLY A 531 -9.41 44.65 -30.13
N ASN A 532 -10.49 44.16 -30.74
CA ASN A 532 -10.50 43.20 -31.84
C ASN A 532 -9.35 43.48 -32.84
N LEU A 533 -8.27 42.71 -32.78
CA LEU A 533 -7.41 42.51 -33.95
C LEU A 533 -8.00 41.32 -34.73
N ASP A 534 -9.01 41.62 -35.54
CA ASP A 534 -9.41 40.74 -36.62
C ASP A 534 -8.17 40.48 -37.50
N LYS A 535 -7.52 39.34 -37.28
CA LYS A 535 -6.51 38.80 -38.20
C LYS A 535 -7.23 38.47 -39.50
N GLN A 536 -7.35 39.45 -40.40
CA GLN A 536 -7.95 39.24 -41.71
C GLN A 536 -7.10 38.23 -42.49
N LEU A 537 -7.51 36.97 -42.44
CA LEU A 537 -7.07 35.92 -43.35
C LEU A 537 -7.61 36.28 -44.73
N SER A 538 -6.70 36.68 -45.62
CA SER A 538 -7.04 36.96 -47.01
C SER A 538 -7.12 35.63 -47.77
N PHE A 539 -8.31 35.27 -48.22
CA PHE A 539 -8.53 34.15 -49.13
C PHE A 539 -8.38 34.61 -50.57
N LYS A 540 -7.41 34.03 -51.30
CA LYS A 540 -7.29 34.24 -52.75
C LYS A 540 -7.43 32.92 -53.47
N CYS A 541 -8.43 32.85 -54.34
CA CYS A 541 -8.87 31.65 -55.02
C CYS A 541 -8.80 31.89 -56.53
N ASN A 542 -7.99 31.11 -57.26
CA ASN A 542 -7.83 31.23 -58.71
C ASN A 542 -8.46 30.04 -59.44
N VAL A 543 -9.29 30.31 -60.45
CA VAL A 543 -9.83 29.31 -61.37
C VAL A 543 -8.94 29.30 -62.60
N SER A 544 -8.14 28.25 -62.79
CA SER A 544 -7.24 28.15 -63.95
C SER A 544 -7.69 27.03 -64.87
N ASN A 545 -8.00 27.38 -66.13
CA ASN A 545 -8.32 26.43 -67.21
C ASN A 545 -7.13 26.11 -68.14
N THR A 546 -5.90 26.33 -67.68
CA THR A 546 -4.68 26.07 -68.49
C THR A 546 -3.55 25.52 -67.61
N PHE A 547 -3.36 24.20 -67.64
CA PHE A 547 -2.17 23.53 -67.10
C PHE A 547 -1.61 22.56 -68.15
N SER A 548 -0.99 23.11 -69.20
CA SER A 548 -0.11 22.36 -70.09
C SER A 548 1.34 22.42 -69.60
N SER A 549 1.63 21.94 -68.38
CA SER A 549 3.00 21.57 -67.93
C SER A 549 3.09 21.06 -66.48
N LEU A 550 2.28 20.09 -66.06
CA LEU A 550 2.61 19.31 -64.85
C LEU A 550 2.20 17.85 -65.02
N ALA A 551 3.03 17.13 -65.77
CA ALA A 551 3.05 15.68 -65.74
C ALA A 551 3.73 15.23 -64.44
N LEU A 552 2.97 15.16 -63.34
CA LEU A 552 3.31 14.39 -62.14
C LEU A 552 2.01 14.10 -61.38
N LYS A 553 1.73 12.80 -61.14
CA LYS A 553 0.68 12.36 -60.23
C LYS A 553 1.01 12.88 -58.82
N VAL A 554 0.47 14.02 -58.42
CA VAL A 554 0.59 14.52 -57.05
C VAL A 554 -0.69 14.17 -56.31
N CYS A 555 -0.57 13.30 -55.31
CA CYS A 555 -1.62 13.07 -54.34
C CYS A 555 -1.65 14.29 -53.40
N CYS A 556 -2.64 15.17 -53.53
CA CYS A 556 -2.84 16.28 -52.59
C CYS A 556 -3.56 15.75 -51.34
N ILE A 557 -2.83 15.59 -50.23
CA ILE A 557 -3.41 15.29 -48.92
C ILE A 557 -3.60 16.61 -48.20
N LEU A 558 -4.85 17.07 -48.08
CA LEU A 558 -5.24 18.26 -47.33
C LEU A 558 -5.72 17.80 -45.95
N SER A 559 -4.82 17.74 -44.96
CA SER A 559 -5.21 17.61 -43.56
C SER A 559 -5.53 19.00 -43.00
N SER A 560 -6.81 19.35 -42.91
CA SER A 560 -7.25 20.56 -42.19
C SER A 560 -7.55 20.21 -40.73
N PHE A 561 -6.71 20.68 -39.81
CA PHE A 561 -7.01 20.66 -38.38
C PHE A 561 -7.93 21.84 -38.09
N LYS A 562 -9.15 21.55 -37.64
CA LYS A 562 -10.08 22.57 -37.18
C LYS A 562 -9.68 22.96 -35.76
N THR A 563 -8.74 23.89 -35.60
CA THR A 563 -8.54 24.59 -34.33
C THR A 563 -9.68 25.58 -34.16
N THR A 564 -10.81 25.12 -33.62
CA THR A 564 -11.80 26.01 -33.02
C THR A 564 -11.30 26.38 -31.62
N TYR A 565 -10.64 27.53 -31.52
CA TYR A 565 -10.62 28.32 -30.28
C TYR A 565 -10.98 29.75 -30.64
N SER A 566 -11.97 30.25 -29.90
CA SER A 566 -12.43 31.64 -29.81
C SER A 566 -11.29 32.61 -29.51
#